data_AF-A0A7V9JQP4-F1
#
_entry.id   AF-A0A7V9JQP4-F1
#
_cell.length_a   1.000
_cell.length_b   1.000
_cell.length_c   1.000
_cell.angle_alpha   90.00
_cell.angle_beta   90.00
_cell.angle_gamma   90.00
#
_symmetry.space_group_name_H-M   'P 1'
#
loop_
_entity.id
_entity.type
_entity.pdbx_description
1 polymer ?
#
loop_
_entity_poly.entity_id
_entity_poly.type
_entity_poly.pdbx_seq_one_letter_code
_entity_poly.pdbx_strand_id
1 'polypeptide(L)'
;MSTAASTASAAMHPQGCIFCLRHDGGFASREHAFPESLGNTTVILPSGVTCDRCNHGPLADVEQTLIHFPPVGFLRILLGHTNKKGERPVVRWNNATVTSPAENEIMINAENEDAFRVVGQVGPWVHGKMNFTTGGPVSAARYSKIARA
;
A
#
# COMPACT_ATOMS: atom_id res chain seq x y z
N MET A 1 34.62 16.12 11.33
CA MET A 1 33.32 15.59 10.89
C MET A 1 33.53 14.17 10.41
N SER A 2 33.15 13.19 11.22
CA SER A 2 33.48 11.77 11.00
C SER A 2 32.45 11.15 10.06
N THR A 3 32.87 10.77 8.85
CA THR A 3 32.07 9.96 7.93
C THR A 3 32.10 8.51 8.41
N ALA A 4 31.04 8.06 9.07
CA ALA A 4 30.82 6.65 9.34
C ALA A 4 30.58 5.94 7.99
N ALA A 5 31.57 5.15 7.55
CA ALA A 5 31.39 4.22 6.45
C ALA A 5 30.32 3.20 6.87
N SER A 6 29.14 3.28 6.26
CA SER A 6 28.14 2.22 6.35
C SER A 6 28.75 0.98 5.73
N THR A 7 29.18 0.05 6.57
CA THR A 7 29.66 -1.25 6.12
C THR A 7 28.45 -1.96 5.55
N ALA A 8 28.43 -2.22 4.24
CA ALA A 8 27.42 -3.08 3.64
C ALA A 8 27.40 -4.39 4.43
N SER A 9 26.27 -4.71 5.05
CA SER A 9 26.14 -5.99 5.75
C SER A 9 26.25 -7.12 4.74
N ALA A 10 26.75 -8.27 5.16
CA ALA A 10 26.62 -9.50 4.37
C ALA A 10 25.20 -10.05 4.53
N ALA A 11 24.84 -11.03 3.71
CA ALA A 11 23.60 -11.78 3.93
C ALA A 11 23.60 -12.41 5.33
N MET A 12 22.53 -12.22 6.08
CA MET A 12 22.36 -12.77 7.43
C MET A 12 21.98 -14.26 7.39
N HIS A 13 21.28 -14.66 6.32
CA HIS A 13 20.85 -16.05 6.13
C HIS A 13 21.88 -16.83 5.28
N PRO A 14 22.19 -18.10 5.61
CA PRO A 14 23.18 -18.91 4.88
C PRO A 14 22.88 -19.08 3.39
N GLN A 15 21.60 -19.02 3.00
CA GLN A 15 21.16 -19.15 1.61
C GLN A 15 21.07 -17.80 0.88
N GLY A 16 21.53 -16.69 1.48
CA GLY A 16 21.46 -15.35 0.89
C GLY A 16 20.14 -14.64 1.20
N CYS A 17 19.72 -13.73 0.31
CA CYS A 17 18.44 -13.02 0.41
C CYS A 17 17.27 -13.99 0.52
N ILE A 18 16.31 -13.75 1.42
CA ILE A 18 15.15 -14.63 1.63
C ILE A 18 14.23 -14.75 0.40
N PHE A 19 14.31 -13.81 -0.56
CA PHE A 19 13.47 -13.81 -1.76
C PHE A 19 14.16 -14.44 -2.97
N CYS A 20 15.39 -14.01 -3.28
CA CYS A 20 16.10 -14.47 -4.48
C CYS A 20 17.18 -15.52 -4.21
N LEU A 21 17.47 -15.82 -2.94
CA LEU A 21 18.49 -16.79 -2.50
C LEU A 21 19.91 -16.47 -3.01
N ARG A 22 20.20 -15.20 -3.27
CA ARG A 22 21.51 -14.72 -3.75
C ARG A 22 22.23 -13.90 -2.69
N HIS A 23 23.55 -13.90 -2.75
CA HIS A 23 24.43 -13.13 -1.85
C HIS A 23 24.97 -11.83 -2.46
N ASP A 24 24.69 -11.56 -3.74
CA ASP A 24 25.29 -10.45 -4.51
C ASP A 24 24.33 -9.27 -4.72
N GLY A 25 23.29 -9.11 -3.88
CA GLY A 25 22.24 -8.11 -4.08
C GLY A 25 22.40 -6.79 -3.34
N GLY A 26 23.48 -6.60 -2.57
CA GLY A 26 23.61 -5.53 -1.58
C GLY A 26 22.71 -5.81 -0.36
N PHE A 27 23.18 -5.56 0.86
CA PHE A 27 22.37 -5.78 2.08
C PHE A 27 22.58 -4.65 3.09
N ALA A 28 22.53 -3.42 2.60
CA ALA A 28 22.68 -2.24 3.45
C ALA A 28 21.34 -1.75 4.01
N SER A 29 20.22 -2.01 3.31
CA SER A 29 18.90 -1.50 3.69
C SER A 29 18.36 -2.14 4.97
N ARG A 30 17.57 -1.35 5.71
CA ARG A 30 16.62 -1.85 6.73
C ARG A 30 15.22 -1.67 6.16
N GLU A 31 14.38 -2.65 6.37
CA GLU A 31 13.10 -2.73 5.67
C GLU A 31 11.97 -3.10 6.60
N HIS A 32 10.76 -2.76 6.20
CA HIS A 32 9.57 -3.12 6.95
C HIS A 32 9.01 -4.42 6.39
N ALA A 33 8.57 -5.33 7.26
CA ALA A 33 7.96 -6.59 6.80
C ALA A 33 6.64 -6.37 6.02
N PHE A 34 5.97 -5.26 6.30
CA PHE A 34 4.84 -4.72 5.57
C PHE A 34 5.04 -3.21 5.35
N PRO A 35 4.48 -2.60 4.30
CA PRO A 35 4.66 -1.18 4.04
C PRO A 35 4.26 -0.29 5.23
N GLU A 36 5.06 0.72 5.52
CA GLU A 36 4.73 1.75 6.52
C GLU A 36 3.38 2.41 6.26
N SER A 37 3.00 2.57 4.99
CA SER A 37 1.73 3.17 4.58
C SER A 37 0.48 2.33 4.94
N LEU A 38 0.69 1.07 5.36
CA LEU A 38 -0.32 0.20 5.95
C LEU A 38 -0.30 0.24 7.49
N GLY A 39 0.43 1.18 8.09
CA GLY A 39 0.51 1.38 9.53
C GLY A 39 1.64 0.62 10.23
N ASN A 40 2.51 -0.08 9.49
CA ASN A 40 3.62 -0.80 10.11
C ASN A 40 4.81 0.12 10.42
N THR A 41 4.96 0.50 11.69
CA THR A 41 6.08 1.32 12.18
C THR A 41 7.05 0.56 13.09
N THR A 42 6.77 -0.72 13.37
CA THR A 42 7.46 -1.48 14.41
C THR A 42 8.10 -2.77 13.92
N VAL A 43 7.53 -3.43 12.90
CA VAL A 43 8.05 -4.70 12.38
C VAL A 43 9.06 -4.42 11.28
N ILE A 44 10.32 -4.33 11.71
CA ILE A 44 11.48 -4.04 10.86
C ILE A 44 12.33 -5.30 10.71
N LEU A 45 12.64 -5.65 9.47
CA LEU A 45 13.62 -6.66 9.10
C LEU A 45 15.04 -6.06 9.22
N PRO A 46 15.97 -6.72 9.92
CA PRO A 46 17.34 -6.24 10.01
C PRO A 46 18.03 -6.32 8.65
N SER A 47 19.04 -5.47 8.46
CA SER A 47 19.93 -5.54 7.30
C SER A 47 20.56 -6.92 7.18
N GLY A 48 20.69 -7.43 5.95
CA GLY A 48 21.16 -8.80 5.69
C GLY A 48 20.05 -9.82 5.41
N VAL A 49 18.78 -9.52 5.73
CA VAL A 49 17.65 -10.44 5.46
C VAL A 49 17.19 -10.37 4.01
N THR A 50 16.89 -9.16 3.53
CA THR A 50 16.51 -8.87 2.15
C THR A 50 17.67 -8.14 1.48
N CYS A 51 17.91 -8.44 0.21
CA CYS A 51 18.90 -7.68 -0.56
C CYS A 51 18.29 -6.42 -1.18
N ASP A 52 19.11 -5.38 -1.31
CA ASP A 52 18.71 -4.05 -1.78
C ASP A 52 18.07 -4.13 -3.18
N ARG A 53 18.55 -5.04 -4.02
CA ARG A 53 17.97 -5.33 -5.35
C ARG A 53 16.54 -5.89 -5.29
N CYS A 54 16.23 -6.76 -4.34
CA CYS A 54 14.86 -7.29 -4.21
C CYS A 54 13.94 -6.23 -3.63
N ASN A 55 14.40 -5.54 -2.59
CA ASN A 55 13.64 -4.50 -1.93
C ASN A 55 13.27 -3.34 -2.86
N HIS A 56 14.27 -2.70 -3.46
CA HIS A 56 14.07 -1.53 -4.30
C HIS A 56 13.62 -1.88 -5.73
N GLY A 57 13.41 -3.16 -6.02
CA GLY A 57 12.91 -3.65 -7.30
C GLY A 57 11.56 -4.35 -7.13
N PRO A 58 11.49 -5.68 -7.33
CA PRO A 58 10.21 -6.39 -7.41
C PRO A 58 9.35 -6.28 -6.15
N LEU A 59 9.93 -6.14 -4.95
CA LEU A 59 9.14 -5.98 -3.72
C LEU A 59 8.51 -4.59 -3.67
N ALA A 60 9.25 -3.53 -3.98
CA ALA A 60 8.69 -2.18 -4.09
C ALA A 60 7.52 -2.14 -5.09
N ASP A 61 7.64 -2.80 -6.24
CA ASP A 61 6.56 -2.85 -7.26
C ASP A 61 5.29 -3.55 -6.72
N VAL A 62 5.47 -4.66 -5.98
CA VAL A 62 4.37 -5.38 -5.34
C VAL A 62 3.72 -4.55 -4.24
N GLU A 63 4.53 -3.86 -3.42
CA GLU A 63 4.02 -2.96 -2.39
C GLU A 63 3.20 -1.81 -2.99
N GLN A 64 3.71 -1.14 -4.03
CA GLN A 64 2.98 -0.07 -4.72
C GLN A 64 1.66 -0.59 -5.29
N THR A 65 1.70 -1.76 -5.96
CA THR A 65 0.50 -2.42 -6.48
C THR A 65 -0.54 -2.66 -5.40
N LEU A 66 -0.11 -3.16 -4.23
CA LEU A 66 -1.00 -3.43 -3.10
C LEU A 66 -1.59 -2.15 -2.51
N ILE A 67 -0.77 -1.12 -2.28
CA ILE A 67 -1.18 0.15 -1.65
C ILE A 67 -2.17 0.92 -2.54
N HIS A 68 -2.02 0.80 -3.86
CA HIS A 68 -2.90 1.42 -4.86
C HIS A 68 -4.11 0.56 -5.23
N PHE A 69 -4.22 -0.67 -4.73
CA PHE A 69 -5.41 -1.48 -4.92
C PHE A 69 -6.61 -0.85 -4.18
N PRO A 70 -7.73 -0.50 -4.85
CA PRO A 70 -8.75 0.36 -4.24
C PRO A 70 -9.32 -0.13 -2.90
N PRO A 71 -9.59 -1.43 -2.68
CA PRO A 71 -10.00 -1.93 -1.37
C PRO A 71 -8.97 -1.65 -0.26
N VAL A 72 -7.67 -1.81 -0.54
CA VAL A 72 -6.59 -1.52 0.43
C VAL A 72 -6.46 -0.02 0.66
N GLY A 73 -6.47 0.78 -0.41
CA GLY A 73 -6.47 2.23 -0.30
C GLY A 73 -7.65 2.77 0.50
N PHE A 74 -8.83 2.16 0.35
CA PHE A 74 -10.02 2.53 1.11
C PHE A 74 -9.90 2.16 2.58
N LEU A 75 -9.34 0.99 2.92
CA LEU A 75 -9.00 0.66 4.31
C LEU A 75 -8.01 1.66 4.91
N ARG A 76 -7.03 2.13 4.14
CA ARG A 76 -6.11 3.19 4.59
C ARG A 76 -6.85 4.49 4.90
N ILE A 77 -7.88 4.86 4.12
CA ILE A 77 -8.77 5.99 4.43
C ILE A 77 -9.49 5.76 5.76
N LEU A 78 -10.16 4.61 5.90
CA LEU A 78 -10.96 4.28 7.09
C LEU A 78 -10.14 4.25 8.38
N LEU A 79 -8.89 3.81 8.29
CA LEU A 79 -7.96 3.71 9.41
C LEU A 79 -7.11 4.97 9.61
N GLY A 80 -7.29 6.00 8.78
CA GLY A 80 -6.53 7.25 8.87
C GLY A 80 -5.03 7.10 8.54
N HIS A 81 -4.64 6.06 7.81
CA HIS A 81 -3.24 5.82 7.44
C HIS A 81 -2.79 6.74 6.31
N THR A 82 -1.72 7.49 6.58
CA THR A 82 -1.07 8.38 5.62
C THR A 82 0.14 7.70 4.96
N ASN A 83 0.72 8.34 3.95
CA ASN A 83 2.04 7.94 3.46
C ASN A 83 3.16 8.54 4.33
N LYS A 84 4.43 8.25 3.98
CA LYS A 84 5.60 8.78 4.70
C LYS A 84 5.66 10.31 4.76
N LYS A 85 5.00 11.01 3.84
CA LYS A 85 4.93 12.48 3.79
C LYS A 85 3.74 13.04 4.58
N GLY A 86 2.94 12.20 5.22
CA GLY A 86 1.71 12.60 5.90
C GLY A 86 0.51 12.83 4.97
N GLU A 87 0.64 12.51 3.68
CA GLU A 87 -0.44 12.69 2.70
C GLU A 87 -1.47 11.57 2.83
N ARG A 88 -2.75 11.92 2.73
CA ARG A 88 -3.86 10.97 2.79
C ARG A 88 -4.11 10.31 1.43
N PRO A 89 -4.52 9.03 1.41
CA PRO A 89 -4.80 8.33 0.16
C PRO A 89 -5.98 8.94 -0.59
N VAL A 90 -5.85 8.99 -1.92
CA VAL A 90 -6.95 9.23 -2.86
C VAL A 90 -7.25 7.90 -3.54
N VAL A 91 -8.47 7.40 -3.36
CA VAL A 91 -8.86 6.08 -3.87
C VAL A 91 -9.79 6.25 -5.05
N ARG A 92 -9.38 5.73 -6.20
CA ARG A 92 -10.18 5.76 -7.42
C ARG A 92 -10.77 4.38 -7.67
N TRP A 93 -12.08 4.31 -7.57
CA TRP A 93 -12.88 3.20 -8.05
C TRP A 93 -13.30 3.48 -9.49
N ASN A 94 -13.90 2.51 -10.15
CA ASN A 94 -14.40 2.71 -11.51
C ASN A 94 -15.62 3.64 -11.58
N ASN A 95 -16.34 3.83 -10.47
CA ASN A 95 -17.59 4.60 -10.40
C ASN A 95 -17.61 5.62 -9.25
N ALA A 96 -16.48 5.84 -8.58
CA ALA A 96 -16.37 6.80 -7.49
C ALA A 96 -14.92 7.16 -7.19
N THR A 97 -14.70 8.35 -6.66
CA THR A 97 -13.46 8.72 -5.98
C THR A 97 -13.73 8.92 -4.50
N VAL A 98 -12.94 8.28 -3.64
CA VAL A 98 -13.02 8.43 -2.19
C VAL A 98 -11.77 9.13 -1.67
N THR A 99 -11.97 10.17 -0.86
CA THR A 99 -10.91 10.94 -0.21
C THR A 99 -11.23 11.15 1.26
N SER A 100 -10.26 11.65 2.02
CA SER A 100 -10.45 12.06 3.41
C SER A 100 -9.81 13.43 3.62
N PRO A 101 -10.57 14.53 3.50
CA PRO A 101 -10.02 15.89 3.56
C PRO A 101 -9.63 16.30 4.99
N ALA A 102 -10.30 15.77 6.02
CA ALA A 102 -10.04 16.06 7.42
C ALA A 102 -10.19 14.80 8.29
N GLU A 103 -9.65 14.83 9.52
CA GLU A 103 -9.77 13.72 10.46
C GLU A 103 -11.23 13.37 10.70
N ASN A 104 -11.56 12.08 10.61
CA ASN A 104 -12.93 11.57 10.70
C ASN A 104 -13.89 12.03 9.59
N GLU A 105 -13.39 12.64 8.52
CA GLU A 105 -14.17 13.00 7.34
C GLU A 105 -13.82 12.09 6.16
N ILE A 106 -14.86 11.52 5.54
CA ILE A 106 -14.75 10.75 4.31
C ILE A 106 -15.63 11.40 3.27
N MET A 107 -15.04 11.74 2.13
CA MET A 107 -15.76 12.31 1.00
C MET A 107 -15.83 11.27 -0.11
N ILE A 108 -17.06 10.95 -0.53
CA ILE A 108 -17.33 10.04 -1.64
C ILE A 108 -17.88 10.89 -2.79
N ASN A 109 -17.06 11.06 -3.82
CA ASN A 109 -17.47 11.66 -5.09
C ASN A 109 -17.93 10.55 -6.02
N ALA A 110 -19.23 10.26 -5.98
CA ALA A 110 -19.86 9.26 -6.83
C ALA A 110 -19.98 9.76 -8.28
N GLU A 111 -19.61 8.93 -9.25
CA GLU A 111 -19.80 9.26 -10.68
C GLU A 111 -21.24 8.99 -11.14
N ASN A 112 -21.96 8.13 -10.42
CA ASN A 112 -23.36 7.78 -10.65
C ASN A 112 -24.06 7.39 -9.35
N GLU A 113 -25.39 7.31 -9.39
CA GLU A 113 -26.23 6.96 -8.24
C GLU A 113 -26.04 5.52 -7.72
N ASP A 114 -25.49 4.63 -8.55
CA ASP A 114 -25.23 3.24 -8.15
C ASP A 114 -24.08 3.14 -7.13
N ALA A 115 -23.11 4.06 -7.19
CA ALA A 115 -21.93 4.03 -6.32
C ALA A 115 -22.27 4.30 -4.85
N PHE A 116 -23.19 5.23 -4.57
CA PHE A 116 -23.70 5.50 -3.24
C PHE A 116 -25.20 5.84 -3.30
N ARG A 117 -26.01 4.97 -2.70
CA ARG A 117 -27.46 5.15 -2.65
C ARG A 117 -27.94 5.27 -1.21
N VAL A 118 -28.61 6.37 -0.88
CA VAL A 118 -29.32 6.50 0.39
C VAL A 118 -30.54 5.58 0.39
N VAL A 119 -30.65 4.73 1.41
CA VAL A 119 -31.74 3.78 1.61
C VAL A 119 -32.72 4.28 2.68
N GLY A 120 -32.25 5.10 3.61
CA GLY A 120 -33.10 5.70 4.63
C GLY A 120 -32.34 6.68 5.51
N GLN A 121 -33.08 7.36 6.38
CA GLN A 121 -32.53 8.29 7.36
C GLN A 121 -33.20 8.07 8.72
N VAL A 122 -32.39 7.96 9.78
CA VAL A 122 -32.86 7.80 11.16
C VAL A 122 -32.22 8.89 12.01
N GLY A 123 -32.98 9.97 12.24
CA GLY A 123 -32.46 11.17 12.90
C GLY A 123 -31.31 11.80 12.09
N PRO A 124 -30.11 11.99 12.67
CA PRO A 124 -28.95 12.53 11.95
C PRO A 124 -28.21 11.47 11.11
N TRP A 125 -28.57 10.19 11.22
CA TRP A 125 -27.86 9.11 10.55
C TRP A 125 -28.45 8.81 9.18
N VAL A 126 -27.59 8.75 8.17
CA VAL A 126 -27.96 8.31 6.82
C VAL A 126 -27.58 6.85 6.67
N HIS A 127 -28.55 6.03 6.30
CA HIS A 127 -28.34 4.64 5.94
C HIS A 127 -28.22 4.56 4.42
N GLY A 128 -27.09 4.07 3.93
CA GLY A 128 -26.83 3.96 2.49
C GLY A 128 -26.25 2.61 2.10
N LYS A 129 -26.30 2.31 0.81
CA LYS A 129 -25.55 1.22 0.17
C LYS A 129 -24.41 1.83 -0.63
N MET A 130 -23.19 1.34 -0.38
CA MET A 130 -22.01 1.62 -1.19
C MET A 130 -21.79 0.45 -2.16
N ASN A 131 -21.81 0.72 -3.47
CA ASN A 131 -21.44 -0.28 -4.48
C ASN A 131 -20.25 0.22 -5.28
N PHE A 132 -19.05 0.08 -4.70
CA PHE A 132 -17.84 0.41 -5.43
C PHE A 132 -17.44 -0.74 -6.34
N THR A 133 -17.19 -0.41 -7.60
CA THR A 133 -16.73 -1.39 -8.59
C THR A 133 -15.22 -1.21 -8.79
N THR A 134 -14.48 -2.30 -8.62
CA THR A 134 -13.15 -2.41 -9.22
C THR A 134 -13.40 -3.11 -10.54
N GLY A 135 -13.01 -2.54 -11.70
CA GLY A 135 -13.42 -3.00 -13.05
C GLY A 135 -13.30 -4.49 -13.42
N GLY A 136 -14.10 -5.36 -12.80
CA GLY A 136 -14.02 -6.82 -12.82
C GLY A 136 -13.15 -7.44 -11.72
N PRO A 137 -13.19 -8.79 -11.59
CA PRO A 137 -12.29 -9.54 -10.71
C PRO A 137 -10.82 -9.19 -10.98
N VAL A 138 -9.97 -9.35 -9.97
CA VAL A 138 -8.52 -9.37 -10.18
C VAL A 138 -8.19 -10.65 -10.96
N SER A 139 -8.19 -10.56 -12.29
CA SER A 139 -7.77 -11.65 -13.17
C SER A 139 -6.25 -11.62 -13.35
N ALA A 140 -5.65 -12.76 -13.67
CA ALA A 140 -4.21 -12.84 -13.97
C ALA A 140 -3.80 -11.87 -15.08
N ALA A 141 -4.66 -11.68 -16.09
CA ALA A 141 -4.44 -10.71 -17.17
C ALA A 141 -4.42 -9.26 -16.65
N ARG A 142 -5.32 -8.91 -15.71
CA ARG A 142 -5.36 -7.59 -15.08
C ARG A 142 -4.15 -7.38 -14.17
N TYR A 143 -3.76 -8.39 -13.41
CA TYR A 143 -2.55 -8.36 -12.57
C TYR A 143 -1.29 -8.16 -13.42
N SER A 144 -1.18 -8.84 -14.57
CA SER A 144 -0.03 -8.69 -15.48
C SER A 144 0.11 -7.29 -16.09
N LYS A 145 -0.98 -6.52 -16.17
CA LYS A 145 -0.96 -5.13 -16.61
C LYS A 145 -0.60 -4.16 -15.48
N ILE A 146 -1.01 -4.47 -14.25
CA ILE A 146 -0.69 -3.66 -13.07
C ILE A 146 0.78 -3.86 -12.67
N ALA A 147 1.28 -5.10 -12.68
CA ALA A 147 2.66 -5.44 -12.29
C ALA A 147 3.73 -5.12 -13.37
N ARG A 148 3.35 -4.49 -14.50
CA ARG A 148 4.25 -4.10 -15.60
C ARG A 148 4.29 -2.58 -15.82
N ALA A 149 3.55 -1.81 -15.03
CA ALA A 149 3.53 -0.35 -15.06
C ALA A 149 4.38 0.20 -13.92
#